data_AF-A0A514BN22-F1
#
_entry.id   AF-A0A514BN22-F1
#
_cell.length_a   1.000
_cell.length_b   1.000
_cell.length_c   1.000
_cell.angle_alpha   90.00
_cell.angle_beta   90.00
_cell.angle_gamma   90.00
#
_symmetry.space_group_name_H-M   'P 1'
#
loop_
_entity.id
_entity.type
_entity.pdbx_description
1 polymer ?
#
loop_
_entity_poly.entity_id
_entity_poly.type
_entity_poly.pdbx_seq_one_letter_code
_entity_poly.pdbx_strand_id
1 'polypeptide(L)'
;MTTHTGSCHCGAVTFEADGEIDGGLSCNCSICQRKGALLWFVPRDSLRITAGEDALSTYTFNRHVIRHQFCSTCGMHPFGLGTDPKGNEMAAINLRCLEDIDLAAVPVQHFDGRSM
;
A
#
# COMPACT_ATOMS: atom_id res chain seq x y z
N MET A 1 0.76 -20.27 0.05
CA MET A 1 0.44 -18.84 0.20
C MET A 1 1.69 -18.19 0.75
N THR A 2 2.27 -17.25 0.03
CA THR A 2 3.53 -16.59 0.42
C THR A 2 3.21 -15.42 1.32
N THR A 3 3.95 -15.28 2.41
CA THR A 3 3.83 -14.15 3.35
C THR A 3 4.99 -13.19 3.10
N HIS A 4 4.67 -11.91 2.94
CA HIS A 4 5.64 -10.83 2.77
C HIS A 4 5.64 -9.94 3.99
N THR A 5 6.82 -9.69 4.57
CA THR A 5 7.02 -8.75 5.67
C THR A 5 7.30 -7.35 5.11
N GLY A 6 6.86 -6.34 5.83
CA GLY A 6 7.11 -4.95 5.48
C GLY A 6 7.05 -4.01 6.67
N SER A 7 7.55 -2.80 6.46
CA SER A 7 7.59 -1.77 7.49
C SER A 7 7.52 -0.36 6.92
N CYS A 8 7.20 0.61 7.78
CA CYS A 8 7.52 2.00 7.47
C CYS A 8 9.04 2.22 7.57
N HIS A 9 9.55 3.35 7.07
CA HIS A 9 10.99 3.60 7.01
C HIS A 9 11.69 3.55 8.39
N CYS A 10 11.06 4.05 9.45
CA CYS A 10 11.65 4.03 10.79
C CYS A 10 11.39 2.72 11.57
N GLY A 11 10.67 1.76 11.00
CA GLY A 11 10.30 0.50 11.66
C GLY A 11 9.24 0.61 12.75
N ALA A 12 8.72 1.81 13.05
CA ALA A 12 7.68 2.00 14.07
C ALA A 12 6.36 1.30 13.72
N VAL A 13 6.10 1.08 12.42
CA VAL A 13 4.97 0.31 11.91
C VAL A 13 5.51 -0.88 11.13
N THR A 14 5.09 -2.08 11.49
CA THR A 14 5.44 -3.33 10.78
C THR A 14 4.16 -4.07 10.42
N PHE A 15 4.20 -4.81 9.31
CA PHE A 15 3.05 -5.53 8.81
C PHE A 15 3.47 -6.77 8.01
N GLU A 16 2.53 -7.67 7.83
CA GLU A 16 2.62 -8.85 6.98
C GLU A 16 1.48 -8.83 5.97
N ALA A 17 1.76 -9.21 4.74
CA ALA A 17 0.77 -9.33 3.67
C ALA A 17 0.90 -10.69 2.96
N ASP A 18 -0.21 -11.41 2.85
CA ASP A 18 -0.27 -12.71 2.20
C ASP A 18 -0.73 -12.60 0.75
N GLY A 19 -0.06 -13.31 -0.16
CA GLY A 19 -0.47 -13.42 -1.56
C GLY A 19 0.70 -13.61 -2.52
N GLU A 20 0.39 -13.64 -3.81
CA GLU A 20 1.40 -13.63 -4.87
C GLU A 20 1.55 -12.20 -5.43
N ILE A 21 2.80 -11.76 -5.62
CA ILE A 21 3.11 -10.49 -6.27
C ILE A 21 3.31 -10.76 -7.76
N ASP A 22 2.25 -10.56 -8.55
CA ASP A 22 2.25 -10.71 -10.01
C ASP A 22 2.54 -9.39 -10.76
N GLY A 23 2.42 -8.26 -10.06
CA GLY A 23 2.76 -6.94 -10.58
C GLY A 23 2.52 -5.82 -9.58
N GLY A 24 3.00 -4.64 -9.94
CA GLY A 24 2.78 -3.40 -9.21
C GLY A 24 2.04 -2.37 -10.06
N LEU A 25 1.11 -1.64 -9.47
CA LEU A 25 0.40 -0.56 -10.11
C LEU A 25 1.07 0.79 -9.79
N SER A 26 1.48 1.50 -10.84
CA SER A 26 2.01 2.86 -10.75
C SER A 26 0.93 3.85 -11.21
N CYS A 27 0.37 4.58 -10.25
CA CYS A 27 -0.69 5.57 -10.50
C CYS A 27 -0.12 6.99 -10.60
N ASN A 28 -0.55 7.73 -11.62
CA ASN A 28 -0.10 9.10 -11.88
C ASN A 28 -0.89 10.19 -11.12
N CYS A 29 -1.88 9.84 -10.28
CA CYS A 29 -2.68 10.83 -9.56
C CYS A 29 -1.80 11.65 -8.60
N SER A 30 -2.29 12.81 -8.19
CA SER A 30 -1.49 13.81 -7.45
C SER A 30 -0.81 13.26 -6.20
N ILE A 31 -1.49 12.38 -5.45
CA ILE A 31 -0.95 11.77 -4.23
C ILE A 31 -0.03 10.58 -4.53
N CYS A 32 -0.38 9.69 -5.46
CA CYS A 32 0.42 8.50 -5.78
C CYS A 32 1.74 8.90 -6.43
N GLN A 33 1.73 9.91 -7.31
CA GLN A 33 2.93 10.47 -7.91
C GLN A 33 3.88 11.04 -6.85
N ARG A 34 3.37 11.82 -5.89
CA ARG A 34 4.18 12.43 -4.82
C ARG A 34 4.80 11.38 -3.89
N LYS A 35 4.06 10.29 -3.63
CA LYS A 35 4.54 9.17 -2.81
C LYS A 35 5.53 8.26 -3.54
N GLY A 36 5.57 8.32 -4.87
CA GLY A 36 6.30 7.34 -5.68
C GLY A 36 5.82 5.90 -5.46
N ALA A 37 4.54 5.73 -5.12
CA ALA A 37 3.98 4.45 -4.69
C ALA A 37 3.92 3.43 -5.84
N LEU A 38 4.25 2.18 -5.52
CA LEU A 38 4.05 1.03 -6.41
C LEU A 38 3.13 0.05 -5.68
N LEU A 39 1.88 -0.03 -6.11
CA LEU A 39 0.80 -0.64 -5.33
C LEU A 39 0.54 -2.08 -5.74
N TRP A 40 0.55 -2.98 -4.77
CA TRP A 40 0.05 -4.35 -4.89
C TRP A 40 -1.24 -4.49 -4.09
N PHE A 41 -2.29 -5.03 -4.72
CA PHE A 41 -3.62 -5.10 -4.12
C PHE A 41 -3.91 -6.52 -3.62
N VAL A 42 -4.30 -6.63 -2.36
CA VAL A 42 -4.69 -7.88 -1.71
C VAL A 42 -6.03 -7.71 -0.99
N PRO A 43 -6.77 -8.80 -0.71
CA PRO A 43 -7.92 -8.74 0.21
C PRO A 43 -7.51 -8.11 1.54
N ARG A 44 -8.41 -7.35 2.16
CA ARG A 44 -8.10 -6.69 3.45
C ARG A 44 -7.62 -7.68 4.50
N ASP A 45 -8.21 -8.86 4.58
CA ASP A 45 -7.87 -9.88 5.58
C ASP A 45 -6.51 -10.55 5.33
N SER A 46 -5.92 -10.35 4.15
CA SER A 46 -4.55 -10.78 3.85
C SER A 46 -3.50 -9.79 4.37
N LEU A 47 -3.89 -8.62 4.91
CA LEU A 47 -2.98 -7.67 5.58
C LEU A 47 -3.15 -7.75 7.09
N ARG A 48 -2.04 -8.01 7.80
CA ARG A 48 -1.94 -7.98 9.26
C ARG A 48 -0.91 -6.96 9.70
N ILE A 49 -1.31 -6.02 10.56
CA ILE A 49 -0.36 -5.11 11.21
C ILE A 49 0.24 -5.86 12.39
N THR A 50 1.56 -5.98 12.44
CA THR A 50 2.27 -6.77 13.45
C THR A 50 2.79 -5.89 14.60
N ALA A 51 3.02 -4.59 14.36
CA ALA A 51 3.32 -3.60 15.38
C ALA A 51 3.00 -2.18 14.90
N GLY A 52 2.79 -1.26 15.85
CA GLY A 52 2.73 0.19 15.56
C GLY A 52 1.38 0.73 15.11
N GLU A 53 0.27 0.09 15.46
CA GLU A 53 -1.07 0.60 15.13
C GLU A 53 -1.32 2.02 15.69
N ASP A 54 -0.73 2.35 16.84
CA ASP A 54 -0.75 3.67 17.47
C ASP A 54 0.10 4.71 16.73
N ALA A 55 1.13 4.27 15.99
CA ALA A 55 1.94 5.11 15.11
C ALA A 55 1.33 5.27 13.71
N LEU A 56 0.20 4.60 13.41
CA LEU A 56 -0.52 4.78 12.15
C LEU A 56 -1.47 5.97 12.20
N SER A 57 -1.48 6.73 11.10
CA SER A 57 -2.41 7.82 10.86
C SER A 57 -3.08 7.63 9.51
N THR A 58 -4.32 8.10 9.40
CA THR A 58 -5.13 7.98 8.19
C THR A 58 -5.26 9.32 7.50
N TYR A 59 -5.06 9.33 6.19
CA TYR A 59 -5.36 10.47 5.32
C TYR A 59 -6.31 10.05 4.19
N THR A 60 -7.39 10.80 3.99
CA THR A 60 -8.30 10.66 2.86
C THR A 60 -8.27 11.92 1.99
N PHE A 61 -8.50 11.77 0.69
CA PHE A 61 -8.56 12.89 -0.25
C PHE A 61 -9.60 12.63 -1.36
N ASN A 62 -10.01 13.68 -2.06
CA ASN A 62 -10.95 13.61 -3.17
C ASN A 62 -12.26 12.87 -2.77
N ARG A 63 -12.60 11.76 -3.43
CA ARG A 63 -13.82 10.98 -3.15
C ARG A 63 -13.74 10.11 -1.89
N HIS A 64 -12.63 10.17 -1.16
CA HIS A 64 -12.38 9.40 0.06
C HIS A 64 -12.48 7.87 -0.13
N VAL A 65 -12.24 7.40 -1.35
CA VAL A 65 -12.31 5.98 -1.73
C VAL A 65 -11.18 5.14 -1.11
N ILE A 66 -10.05 5.76 -0.78
CA ILE A 66 -8.91 5.11 -0.15
C ILE A 66 -8.56 5.87 1.14
N ARG A 67 -8.49 5.12 2.24
CA ARG A 67 -7.89 5.54 3.51
C ARG A 67 -6.39 5.27 3.42
N HIS A 68 -5.59 6.29 3.12
CA HIS A 68 -4.14 6.14 3.06
C HIS A 68 -3.57 6.06 4.47
N GLN A 69 -2.94 4.94 4.79
CA GLN A 69 -2.29 4.74 6.08
C GLN A 69 -0.84 5.24 5.99
N PHE A 70 -0.38 5.95 7.01
CA PHE A 70 0.98 6.43 7.09
C PHE A 70 1.51 6.42 8.51
N CYS A 71 2.81 6.23 8.65
CA CYS A 71 3.49 6.34 9.92
C CYS A 71 3.57 7.82 10.32
N SER A 72 2.99 8.19 11.46
CA SER A 72 3.04 9.54 12.02
C SER A 72 4.45 9.97 12.42
N THR A 73 5.35 9.01 12.65
CA THR A 73 6.75 9.26 13.03
C THR A 73 7.64 9.63 11.85
N CYS A 74 7.57 8.90 10.73
CA CYS A 74 8.46 9.11 9.57
C CYS A 74 7.76 9.57 8.29
N GLY A 75 6.43 9.67 8.28
CA GLY A 75 5.64 10.07 7.12
C GLY A 75 5.49 9.01 6.03
N MET A 76 6.09 7.82 6.18
CA MET A 76 6.01 6.78 5.16
C MET A 76 4.58 6.22 5.06
N HIS A 77 4.11 5.99 3.83
CA HIS A 77 2.83 5.37 3.51
C HIS A 77 3.01 3.90 3.11
N PRO A 78 2.98 2.95 4.07
CA PRO A 78 3.21 1.53 3.77
C PRO A 78 2.03 0.87 3.04
N PHE A 79 0.80 1.34 3.27
CA PHE A 79 -0.39 0.80 2.61
C PHE A 79 -1.57 1.78 2.61
N GLY A 80 -2.62 1.45 1.88
CA GLY A 80 -3.94 2.10 1.96
C GLY A 80 -5.05 1.07 2.06
N LEU A 81 -6.19 1.45 2.62
CA LEU A 81 -7.38 0.59 2.74
C LEU A 81 -8.52 1.16 1.90
N GLY A 82 -9.24 0.32 1.17
CA GLY A 82 -10.36 0.73 0.33
C GLY A 82 -11.24 -0.45 -0.05
N THR A 83 -12.03 -0.27 -1.11
CA THR A 83 -12.87 -1.34 -1.67
C THR A 83 -12.65 -1.47 -3.17
N ASP A 84 -12.78 -2.68 -3.70
CA ASP A 84 -12.84 -2.91 -5.14
C ASP A 84 -14.20 -2.44 -5.74
N PRO A 85 -14.37 -2.44 -7.08
CA PRO A 85 -15.64 -2.07 -7.71
C PRO A 85 -16.84 -2.98 -7.37
N LYS A 86 -16.59 -4.16 -6.79
CA LYS A 86 -17.62 -5.11 -6.35
C LYS A 86 -17.99 -4.91 -4.86
N GLY A 87 -17.30 -4.01 -4.16
CA GLY A 87 -17.51 -3.70 -2.75
C GLY A 87 -16.71 -4.57 -1.78
N ASN A 88 -15.79 -5.40 -2.26
CA ASN A 88 -14.92 -6.20 -1.38
C ASN A 88 -13.86 -5.30 -0.73
N GLU A 89 -13.57 -5.49 0.56
CA GLU A 89 -12.51 -4.75 1.25
C GLU A 89 -11.13 -5.18 0.77
N MET A 90 -10.28 -4.19 0.47
CA MET A 90 -8.95 -4.37 -0.10
C MET A 90 -7.90 -3.56 0.66
N ALA A 91 -6.67 -4.08 0.64
CA ALA A 91 -5.47 -3.34 1.02
C ALA A 91 -4.59 -3.09 -0.21
N ALA A 92 -4.11 -1.87 -0.36
CA ALA A 92 -3.15 -1.45 -1.37
C ALA A 92 -1.78 -1.30 -0.72
N ILE A 93 -0.95 -2.35 -0.79
CA ILE A 93 0.38 -2.43 -0.21
C ILE A 93 1.37 -1.67 -1.10
N ASN A 94 2.19 -0.80 -0.52
CA ASN A 94 3.30 -0.19 -1.25
C ASN A 94 4.47 -1.19 -1.28
N LEU A 95 4.74 -1.78 -2.44
CA LEU A 95 5.82 -2.76 -2.62
C LEU A 95 7.20 -2.24 -2.18
N ARG A 96 7.38 -0.92 -2.17
CA ARG A 96 8.62 -0.26 -1.69
C ARG A 96 8.82 -0.33 -0.18
N CYS A 97 7.81 -0.77 0.55
CA CYS A 97 7.84 -0.95 2.00
C CYS A 97 7.93 -2.43 2.39
N LEU A 98 8.03 -3.34 1.41
CA LEU A 98 8.27 -4.76 1.67
C LEU A 98 9.78 -5.05 1.72
N GLU A 99 10.12 -6.04 2.52
CA GLU A 99 11.48 -6.56 2.65
C GLU A 99 11.80 -7.54 1.50
N ASP A 100 13.06 -7.62 1.09
CA ASP A 100 13.59 -8.60 0.13
C ASP A 100 12.86 -8.68 -1.24
N ILE A 101 12.27 -7.57 -1.70
CA ILE A 101 11.68 -7.46 -3.04
C ILE A 101 12.66 -6.88 -4.05
N ASP A 102 12.92 -7.61 -5.13
CA ASP A 102 13.55 -7.04 -6.33
C ASP A 102 12.55 -6.20 -7.12
N LEU A 103 12.47 -4.91 -6.76
CA LEU A 103 11.57 -3.95 -7.39
C LEU A 103 11.83 -3.75 -8.89
N ALA A 104 13.02 -4.04 -9.39
CA ALA A 104 13.34 -3.91 -10.82
C ALA A 104 12.75 -5.05 -11.64
N ALA A 105 12.53 -6.22 -11.04
CA ALA A 105 11.93 -7.39 -11.67
C ALA A 105 10.39 -7.36 -11.65
N VAL A 106 9.76 -6.53 -10.81
CA VAL A 106 8.29 -6.45 -10.70
C VAL A 106 7.70 -5.84 -11.98
N PRO A 107 6.80 -6.54 -12.70
CA PRO A 107 6.06 -5.96 -13.83
C PRO A 107 5.21 -4.77 -13.36
N VAL A 108 5.27 -3.65 -14.09
CA VAL A 108 4.57 -2.42 -13.71
C VAL A 108 3.41 -2.14 -14.66
N GLN A 109 2.20 -2.07 -14.10
CA GLN A 109 1.03 -1.53 -14.78
C GLN A 109 0.89 -0.03 -14.49
N HIS A 110 0.84 0.78 -15.53
CA HIS A 110 0.57 2.22 -15.38
C HIS A 110 -0.93 2.49 -15.38
N PHE A 111 -1.38 3.29 -14.41
CA PHE A 111 -2.78 3.68 -14.26
C PHE A 111 -2.96 5.20 -14.30
N ASP A 112 -3.91 5.65 -15.11
CA ASP A 112 -4.26 7.07 -15.23
C ASP A 112 -5.30 7.49 -14.18
N GLY A 113 -4.82 7.68 -12.95
CA GLY A 113 -5.65 8.16 -11.85
C GLY A 113 -5.90 9.68 -11.87
N ARG A 114 -5.30 10.44 -12.80
CA ARG A 114 -5.61 11.87 -12.98
C ARG A 114 -6.94 12.10 -13.68
N SER A 115 -7.37 11.15 -14.50
CA SER A 115 -8.60 11.22 -15.30
C SER A 115 -9.83 10.59 -14.61
N MET A 116 -9.72 10.23 -13.33
CA MET A 116 -10.74 9.50 -12.55
C MET A 116 -11.59 10.40 -11.64
#